data_AF-A0A932TXK6-F1
#
_entry.id   AF-A0A932TXK6-F1
#
_cell.length_a   1.000
_cell.length_b   1.000
_cell.length_c   1.000
_cell.angle_alpha   90.00
_cell.angle_beta   90.00
_cell.angle_gamma   90.00
#
_symmetry.space_group_name_H-M   'P 1'
#
loop_
_entity.id
_entity.type
_entity.pdbx_description
1 polymer ?
#
loop_
_entity_poly.entity_id
_entity_poly.type
_entity_poly.pdbx_seq_one_letter_code
_entity_poly.pdbx_strand_id
1 'polypeptide(L)'
;MQVTYLVKRLNPERERSPRFEQFSLEVGEYDSVLDGLIKVREELDGSLALRCSCRAAICGSCAMRVNGEPRLMCKTRVRDVAEDGQVKVEPIGNLPVLKDLVVDMGPFWEKVRAVKPWLEPPPEKPEREYLAPNEAMREVVGALACVMCGACVSNCTVWEVDPNFLGPAALAKAHRFVADPRNSDNAERLKQLGEYTGIWDCTHCFYCVQACPKDVAPMERILALRREAIAHGYTNHNGVRHSDSFAQSVKQSGSLNEGRLAVESQGYLNLPALLGLLPVGLRALRAGKMPSPFHHKRPGAAHVKRIFEKVEGPRS
;
A
#
# COMPACT_ATOMS: atom_id res chain seq x y z
N MET A 1 15.29 20.84 -23.91
CA MET A 1 14.41 20.09 -24.82
C MET A 1 13.01 20.69 -24.76
N GLN A 2 12.30 20.74 -25.88
CA GLN A 2 10.90 21.17 -25.91
C GLN A 2 10.00 20.04 -25.40
N VAL A 3 9.14 20.33 -24.42
CA VAL A 3 8.21 19.35 -23.83
C VAL A 3 6.83 19.98 -23.65
N THR A 4 5.78 19.19 -23.86
CA THR A 4 4.39 19.59 -23.60
C THR A 4 3.89 18.96 -22.31
N TYR A 5 3.52 19.78 -21.34
CA TYR A 5 2.87 19.35 -20.10
C TYR A 5 1.35 19.31 -20.29
N LEU A 6 0.75 18.12 -20.15
CA LEU A 6 -0.70 17.94 -20.11
C LEU A 6 -1.13 17.95 -18.63
N VAL A 7 -1.49 19.12 -18.12
CA VAL A 7 -1.81 19.29 -16.69
C VAL A 7 -3.32 19.17 -16.48
N LYS A 8 -3.74 18.31 -15.55
CA LYS A 8 -5.14 18.21 -15.14
C LYS A 8 -5.52 19.41 -14.26
N ARG A 9 -6.40 20.25 -14.78
CA ARG A 9 -6.90 21.47 -14.16
C ARG A 9 -8.32 21.26 -13.63
N LEU A 10 -8.60 21.88 -12.49
CA LEU A 10 -9.93 21.94 -11.92
C LEU A 10 -9.99 23.13 -10.96
N ASN A 11 -10.89 24.07 -11.22
CA ASN A 11 -11.29 25.06 -10.24
C ASN A 11 -12.75 24.81 -9.81
N PRO A 12 -13.00 24.17 -8.65
CA PRO A 12 -14.37 23.82 -8.25
C PRO A 12 -15.31 25.01 -8.07
N GLU A 13 -14.79 26.22 -7.87
CA GLU A 13 -15.61 27.44 -7.76
C GLU A 13 -16.15 27.91 -9.11
N ARG A 14 -15.52 27.51 -10.22
CA ARG A 14 -15.85 28.00 -11.57
C ARG A 14 -16.29 26.91 -12.51
N GLU A 15 -15.83 25.69 -12.29
CA GLU A 15 -15.89 24.60 -13.26
C GLU A 15 -16.48 23.34 -12.62
N ARG A 16 -17.31 22.64 -13.39
CA ARG A 16 -17.98 21.41 -12.92
C ARG A 16 -17.15 20.14 -13.15
N SER A 17 -16.23 20.15 -14.11
CA SER A 17 -15.46 18.97 -14.50
C SER A 17 -14.00 19.32 -14.77
N PRO A 18 -13.07 18.40 -14.43
CA PRO A 18 -11.66 18.60 -14.71
C PRO A 18 -11.39 18.57 -16.22
N ARG A 19 -10.40 19.33 -16.68
CA ARG A 19 -9.89 19.29 -18.05
C ARG A 19 -8.38 19.09 -18.07
N PHE A 20 -7.85 18.67 -19.20
CA PHE A 20 -6.42 18.77 -19.46
C PHE A 20 -6.14 20.08 -20.19
N GLU A 21 -5.13 20.79 -19.72
CA GLU A 21 -4.59 21.98 -20.37
C GLU A 21 -3.15 21.72 -20.78
N GLN A 22 -2.74 22.25 -21.93
CA GLN A 22 -1.45 21.98 -22.53
C GLN A 22 -0.53 23.19 -22.37
N PHE A 23 0.68 22.94 -21.88
CA PHE A 23 1.72 23.95 -21.74
C PHE A 23 2.97 23.48 -22.45
N SER A 24 3.39 24.18 -23.50
CA SER A 24 4.63 23.91 -24.20
C SER A 24 5.74 24.76 -23.62
N LEU A 25 6.79 24.14 -23.07
CA LEU A 25 7.94 24.84 -22.51
C LEU A 25 9.25 24.14 -22.83
N GLU A 26 10.32 24.93 -22.84
CA GLU A 26 11.67 24.39 -22.82
C GLU A 26 12.06 24.00 -21.40
N VAL A 27 12.55 22.78 -21.24
CA VAL A 27 13.13 22.25 -20.00
C VAL A 27 14.60 21.87 -20.21
N GLY A 28 15.43 22.07 -19.19
CA GLY A 28 16.81 21.62 -19.14
C GLY A 28 16.93 20.08 -19.14
N GLU A 29 18.13 19.57 -19.41
CA GLU A 29 18.40 18.13 -19.44
C GLU A 29 18.15 17.45 -18.08
N TYR A 30 18.43 18.17 -16.99
CA TYR A 30 18.34 17.68 -15.61
C TYR A 30 17.10 18.14 -14.88
N ASP A 31 16.20 18.85 -15.57
CA ASP A 31 14.99 19.39 -14.95
C ASP A 31 14.08 18.25 -14.49
N SER A 32 13.57 18.43 -13.27
CA SER A 32 12.53 17.59 -12.72
C SER A 32 11.17 17.98 -13.27
N VAL A 33 10.19 17.07 -13.16
CA VAL A 33 8.80 17.40 -13.49
C VAL A 33 8.32 18.60 -12.70
N LEU A 34 8.78 18.76 -11.45
CA LEU A 34 8.46 19.93 -10.63
C LEU A 34 9.01 21.23 -11.22
N ASP A 35 10.21 21.23 -11.79
CA ASP A 35 10.81 22.44 -12.36
C ASP A 35 9.96 22.96 -13.53
N GLY A 36 9.50 22.05 -14.40
CA GLY A 36 8.56 22.40 -15.45
C GLY A 36 7.20 22.87 -14.92
N LEU A 37 6.64 22.27 -13.87
CA LEU A 37 5.38 22.74 -13.25
C LEU A 37 5.52 24.13 -12.61
N ILE A 38 6.67 24.41 -11.99
CA ILE A 38 6.98 25.75 -11.46
C ILE A 38 7.05 26.73 -12.64
N LYS A 39 7.76 26.38 -13.72
CA LYS A 39 7.84 27.22 -14.92
C LYS A 39 6.46 27.50 -15.52
N VAL A 40 5.59 26.49 -15.61
CA VAL A 40 4.18 26.68 -16.01
C VAL A 40 3.50 27.71 -15.11
N ARG A 41 3.61 27.59 -13.79
CA ARG A 41 2.94 28.52 -12.86
C ARG A 41 3.52 29.93 -12.94
N GLU A 42 4.83 30.09 -12.93
CA GLU A 42 5.47 31.41 -12.81
C GLU A 42 5.49 32.17 -14.15
N GLU A 43 5.56 31.47 -15.29
CA GLU A 43 5.77 32.11 -16.60
C GLU A 43 4.57 32.03 -17.54
N LEU A 44 3.70 31.02 -17.41
CA LEU A 44 2.60 30.76 -18.36
C LEU A 44 1.21 30.98 -17.75
N ASP A 45 0.94 30.45 -16.56
CA ASP A 45 -0.34 30.58 -15.87
C ASP A 45 -0.20 30.55 -14.33
N GLY A 46 -0.18 31.73 -13.72
CA GLY A 46 -0.12 31.94 -12.27
C GLY A 46 -1.30 31.39 -11.48
N SER A 47 -2.38 30.95 -12.13
CA SER A 47 -3.54 30.37 -11.47
C SER A 47 -3.38 28.89 -11.11
N LEU A 48 -2.35 28.21 -11.65
CA LEU A 48 -2.06 26.80 -11.41
C LEU A 48 -1.75 26.53 -9.92
N ALA A 49 -2.58 25.72 -9.28
CA ALA A 49 -2.38 25.29 -7.90
C ALA A 49 -1.61 23.97 -7.82
N LEU A 50 -0.52 23.96 -7.04
CA LEU A 50 0.23 22.75 -6.70
C LEU A 50 0.87 22.85 -5.32
N ARG A 51 1.17 21.70 -4.70
CA ARG A 51 1.97 21.63 -3.47
C ARG A 51 3.42 21.29 -3.80
N CYS A 52 4.35 22.09 -3.29
CA CYS A 52 5.79 21.85 -3.37
C CYS A 52 6.51 22.58 -2.24
N SER A 53 7.69 22.10 -1.84
CA SER A 53 8.51 22.78 -0.82
C SER A 53 9.99 22.43 -0.96
N CYS A 54 10.45 21.28 -0.43
CA CYS A 54 11.89 21.02 -0.23
C CYS A 54 12.74 20.86 -1.51
N ARG A 55 12.14 20.51 -2.65
CA ARG A 55 12.83 20.15 -3.91
C ARG A 55 13.90 19.04 -3.80
N ALA A 56 13.96 18.33 -2.67
CA ALA A 56 14.97 17.30 -2.37
C ALA A 56 14.37 15.93 -2.00
N ALA A 57 13.11 15.69 -2.40
CA ALA A 57 12.39 14.43 -2.18
C ALA A 57 12.29 13.98 -0.70
N ILE A 58 12.21 14.94 0.24
CA ILE A 58 12.17 14.64 1.68
C ILE A 58 10.90 15.12 2.41
N CYS A 59 10.24 16.19 1.92
CA CYS A 59 9.04 16.71 2.59
C CYS A 59 7.72 16.01 2.18
N GLY A 60 7.74 15.24 1.08
CA GLY A 60 6.58 14.52 0.56
C GLY A 60 5.48 15.38 -0.11
N SER A 61 5.58 16.71 -0.12
CA SER A 61 4.48 17.59 -0.56
C SER A 61 4.16 17.57 -2.05
N CYS A 62 5.15 17.26 -2.90
CA CYS A 62 5.03 17.30 -4.37
C CYS A 62 4.63 15.95 -4.97
N ALA A 63 3.84 15.16 -4.25
CA ALA A 63 3.38 13.87 -4.71
C ALA A 63 2.16 14.06 -5.63
N MET A 64 2.27 13.57 -6.86
CA MET A 64 1.28 13.70 -7.95
C MET A 64 1.41 12.47 -8.84
N ARG A 65 0.51 12.31 -9.81
CA ARG A 65 0.60 11.26 -10.83
C ARG A 65 1.22 11.82 -12.11
N VAL A 66 2.20 11.11 -12.65
CA VAL A 66 2.79 11.37 -13.97
C VAL A 66 2.52 10.17 -14.86
N ASN A 67 1.89 10.39 -16.00
CA ASN A 67 1.42 9.35 -16.93
C ASN A 67 0.63 8.24 -16.21
N GLY A 68 -0.15 8.63 -15.19
CA GLY A 68 -0.97 7.73 -14.38
C GLY A 68 -0.27 7.09 -13.18
N GLU A 69 1.06 7.24 -13.07
CA GLU A 69 1.86 6.65 -11.99
C GLU A 69 2.20 7.68 -10.90
N PRO A 70 1.96 7.37 -9.61
CA PRO A 70 2.27 8.27 -8.50
C PRO A 70 3.78 8.41 -8.28
N ARG A 71 4.28 9.65 -8.25
CA ARG A 71 5.70 9.98 -8.06
C ARG A 71 5.87 11.25 -7.24
N LEU A 72 7.10 11.54 -6.80
CA LEU A 72 7.49 12.86 -6.29
C LEU A 72 8.01 13.72 -7.43
N MET A 73 7.35 14.84 -7.74
CA MET A 73 7.68 15.64 -8.92
C MET A 73 9.11 16.17 -8.91
N CYS A 74 9.67 16.49 -7.73
CA CYS A 74 11.06 16.96 -7.61
C CYS A 74 12.13 15.86 -7.77
N LYS A 75 11.75 14.58 -7.67
CA LYS A 75 12.67 13.44 -7.86
C LYS A 75 12.62 12.91 -9.30
N THR A 76 11.47 13.05 -9.95
CA THR A 76 11.22 12.54 -11.30
C THR A 76 11.82 13.50 -12.33
N ARG A 77 12.77 13.04 -13.14
CA ARG A 77 13.31 13.84 -14.25
C ARG A 77 12.36 13.80 -15.43
N VAL A 78 12.22 14.91 -16.13
CA VAL A 78 11.34 14.98 -17.31
C VAL A 78 11.75 13.96 -18.36
N ARG A 79 13.05 13.84 -18.63
CA ARG A 79 13.60 12.89 -19.61
C ARG A 79 13.29 11.41 -19.33
N ASP A 80 13.01 11.07 -18.07
CA ASP A 80 12.77 9.67 -17.65
C ASP A 80 11.29 9.27 -17.83
N VAL A 81 10.40 10.24 -18.04
CA VAL A 81 8.94 10.03 -18.07
C VAL A 81 8.24 10.73 -19.23
N ALA A 82 8.95 11.52 -20.05
CA ALA A 82 8.37 12.11 -21.24
C ALA A 82 8.08 11.02 -22.27
N GLU A 83 6.82 10.91 -22.68
CA GLU A 83 6.36 9.99 -23.73
C GLU A 83 5.96 10.85 -24.94
N ASP A 84 6.59 10.63 -26.09
CA ASP A 84 6.37 11.41 -27.32
C ASP A 84 6.48 12.93 -27.14
N GLY A 85 7.43 13.35 -26.28
CA GLY A 85 7.63 14.77 -25.94
C GLY A 85 6.58 15.36 -25.00
N GLN A 86 5.75 14.52 -24.38
CA GLN A 86 4.67 14.93 -23.49
C GLN A 86 4.83 14.37 -22.07
N VAL A 87 4.39 15.13 -21.08
CA VAL A 87 4.29 14.70 -19.69
C VAL A 87 2.88 14.99 -19.19
N LYS A 88 2.11 13.95 -18.89
CA LYS A 88 0.76 14.09 -18.34
C LYS A 88 0.82 14.13 -16.82
N VAL A 89 0.35 15.22 -16.22
CA VAL A 89 0.36 15.43 -14.77
C VAL A 89 -1.06 15.51 -14.22
N GLU A 90 -1.33 14.70 -13.20
CA GLU A 90 -2.62 14.63 -12.51
C GLU A 90 -2.41 14.71 -10.98
N PRO A 91 -3.41 15.15 -10.20
CA PRO A 91 -3.36 15.02 -8.74
C PRO A 91 -3.20 13.55 -8.32
N ILE A 92 -2.77 13.32 -7.08
CA ILE A 92 -2.81 11.99 -6.46
C ILE A 92 -4.24 11.41 -6.52
N GLY A 93 -4.33 10.11 -6.81
CA GLY A 93 -5.59 9.36 -6.82
C GLY A 93 -6.11 9.06 -5.42
N ASN A 94 -7.34 8.54 -5.33
CA ASN A 94 -8.02 8.15 -4.09
C ASN A 94 -8.19 9.26 -3.03
N LEU A 95 -7.86 10.51 -3.35
CA LEU A 95 -8.07 11.68 -2.49
C LEU A 95 -8.90 12.74 -3.23
N PRO A 96 -9.80 13.44 -2.53
CA PRO A 96 -10.58 14.52 -3.14
C PRO A 96 -9.69 15.63 -3.67
N VAL A 97 -9.93 16.08 -4.90
CA VAL A 97 -9.20 17.21 -5.50
C VAL A 97 -9.80 18.52 -4.97
N LEU A 98 -8.96 19.38 -4.39
CA LEU A 98 -9.34 20.72 -3.92
C LEU A 98 -9.23 21.74 -5.05
N LYS A 99 -8.10 21.75 -5.77
CA LYS A 99 -7.88 22.60 -6.95
C LYS A 99 -6.67 22.08 -7.73
N ASP A 100 -6.81 21.93 -9.04
CA ASP A 100 -5.75 21.46 -9.93
C ASP A 100 -5.04 20.20 -9.40
N LEU A 101 -3.78 20.34 -8.98
CA LEU A 101 -2.91 19.26 -8.49
C LEU A 101 -2.91 19.13 -6.96
N VAL A 102 -3.72 19.93 -6.26
CA VAL A 102 -3.85 19.92 -4.80
C VAL A 102 -5.03 19.07 -4.38
N VAL A 103 -4.76 18.08 -3.51
CA VAL A 103 -5.76 17.19 -2.93
C VAL A 103 -5.97 17.45 -1.43
N ASP A 104 -7.14 17.06 -0.92
CA ASP A 104 -7.39 16.99 0.51
C ASP A 104 -6.67 15.77 1.11
N MET A 105 -5.78 16.04 2.07
CA MET A 105 -5.02 15.00 2.78
C MET A 105 -5.68 14.61 4.11
N GLY A 106 -6.83 15.19 4.46
CA GLY A 106 -7.59 14.88 5.67
C GLY A 106 -7.78 13.37 5.89
N PRO A 107 -8.38 12.64 4.92
CA PRO A 107 -8.58 11.19 5.04
C PRO A 107 -7.28 10.42 5.25
N PHE A 108 -6.20 10.82 4.57
CA PHE A 108 -4.88 10.21 4.75
C PHE A 108 -4.38 10.35 6.19
N TRP A 109 -4.45 11.56 6.74
CA TRP A 109 -3.97 11.81 8.11
C TRP A 109 -4.85 11.20 9.19
N GLU A 110 -6.16 11.09 8.95
CA GLU A 110 -7.09 10.38 9.84
C GLU A 110 -6.68 8.92 10.01
N LYS A 111 -6.40 8.19 8.91
CA LYS A 111 -5.94 6.80 9.01
C LYS A 111 -4.58 6.68 9.70
N VAL A 112 -3.66 7.61 9.44
CA VAL A 112 -2.35 7.63 10.11
C VAL A 112 -2.50 7.87 11.61
N ARG A 113 -3.41 8.74 12.04
CA ARG A 113 -3.70 8.96 13.47
C ARG A 113 -4.38 7.75 14.11
N ALA A 114 -5.25 7.07 13.37
CA ALA A 114 -5.98 5.89 13.85
C ALA A 114 -5.04 4.75 14.31
N VAL A 115 -3.85 4.64 13.73
CA VAL A 115 -2.86 3.63 14.13
C VAL A 115 -1.96 4.05 15.31
N LYS A 116 -2.31 5.11 16.04
CA LYS A 116 -1.56 5.65 17.19
C LYS A 116 -0.05 5.79 16.88
N PRO A 117 0.36 6.71 15.99
CA PRO A 117 1.70 6.73 15.41
C PRO A 117 2.77 7.33 16.36
N TRP A 118 2.80 6.89 17.61
CA TRP A 118 3.78 7.26 18.63
C TRP A 118 4.23 6.02 19.41
N LEU A 119 5.37 6.16 20.08
CA LEU A 119 5.95 5.13 20.93
C LEU A 119 5.21 5.09 22.27
N GLU A 120 4.87 3.90 22.73
CA GLU A 120 4.26 3.64 24.03
C GLU A 120 5.25 2.80 24.84
N PRO A 121 6.26 3.40 25.48
CA PRO A 121 7.30 2.65 26.17
C PRO A 121 6.78 1.98 27.47
N PRO A 122 7.53 1.03 28.05
CA PRO A 122 7.24 0.47 29.36
C PRO A 122 7.08 1.56 30.43
N PRO A 123 6.27 1.32 31.49
CA PRO A 123 6.03 2.29 32.56
C PRO A 123 7.32 2.63 33.32
N GLU A 124 8.22 1.66 33.47
CA GLU A 124 9.55 1.87 34.04
C GLU A 124 10.45 2.59 33.03
N LYS A 125 10.88 3.80 33.41
CA LYS A 125 11.77 4.63 32.60
C LYS A 125 13.20 4.46 33.07
N PRO A 126 14.16 4.20 32.17
CA PRO A 126 15.58 4.18 32.53
C PRO A 126 16.04 5.58 32.99
N GLU A 127 17.13 5.62 33.77
CA GLU A 127 17.75 6.90 34.19
C GLU A 127 18.36 7.69 33.01
N ARG A 128 18.59 7.03 31.87
CA ARG A 128 19.18 7.59 30.65
C ARG A 128 18.36 7.22 29.41
N GLU A 129 18.98 7.12 28.24
CA GLU A 129 18.32 6.69 27.01
C GLU A 129 17.83 5.23 27.05
N TYR A 130 16.78 4.93 26.26
CA TYR A 130 16.40 3.54 25.98
C TYR A 130 17.43 2.88 25.08
N LEU A 131 18.01 1.77 25.54
CA LEU A 131 18.93 0.98 24.74
C LEU A 131 18.15 0.19 23.67
N ALA A 132 18.55 0.32 22.42
CA ALA A 132 18.00 -0.43 21.30
C ALA A 132 19.14 -1.08 20.51
N PRO A 133 19.20 -2.42 20.41
CA PRO A 133 20.21 -3.10 19.61
C PRO A 133 20.11 -2.71 18.14
N ASN A 134 21.26 -2.55 17.47
CA ASN A 134 21.32 -2.22 16.04
C ASN A 134 20.52 -3.22 15.18
N GLU A 135 20.57 -4.51 15.53
CA GLU A 135 19.85 -5.56 14.83
C GLU A 135 18.33 -5.35 14.89
N ALA A 136 17.78 -5.05 16.07
CA ALA A 136 16.35 -4.76 16.24
C ALA A 136 15.92 -3.50 15.48
N MET A 137 16.81 -2.51 15.36
CA MET A 137 16.52 -1.26 14.64
C MET A 137 16.51 -1.42 13.11
N ARG A 138 17.10 -2.49 12.55
CA ARG A 138 17.13 -2.69 11.07
C ARG A 138 15.73 -2.74 10.47
N GLU A 139 14.79 -3.43 11.13
CA GLU A 139 13.40 -3.53 10.68
C GLU A 139 12.62 -2.22 10.81
N VAL A 140 13.03 -1.35 11.74
CA VAL A 140 12.43 -0.05 12.02
C VAL A 140 12.88 0.99 11.00
N VAL A 141 14.17 1.00 10.64
CA VAL A 141 14.79 2.01 9.78
C VAL A 141 14.13 2.10 8.40
N GLY A 142 13.76 0.96 7.80
CA GLY A 142 13.04 0.97 6.52
C GLY A 142 11.71 1.72 6.58
N ALA A 143 10.94 1.52 7.66
CA ALA A 143 9.67 2.21 7.86
C ALA A 143 9.84 3.70 8.23
N LEU A 144 10.97 4.07 8.87
CA LEU A 144 11.30 5.47 9.20
C LEU A 144 11.58 6.34 7.98
N ALA A 145 11.98 5.75 6.84
CA ALA A 145 12.24 6.47 5.60
C ALA A 145 10.98 7.07 4.96
N CYS A 146 9.78 6.72 5.45
CA CYS A 146 8.52 7.24 4.94
C CYS A 146 8.38 8.75 5.17
N VAL A 147 8.26 9.50 4.06
CA VAL A 147 8.08 10.96 4.05
C VAL A 147 6.60 11.40 4.03
N MET A 148 5.68 10.47 4.31
CA MET A 148 4.23 10.71 4.36
C MET A 148 3.65 11.39 3.11
N CYS A 149 4.18 11.06 1.93
CA CYS A 149 3.82 11.69 0.66
C CYS A 149 2.46 11.25 0.06
N GLY A 150 1.88 10.14 0.52
CA GLY A 150 0.63 9.61 -0.03
C GLY A 150 0.74 8.87 -1.37
N ALA A 151 1.91 8.78 -2.01
CA ALA A 151 2.07 8.07 -3.29
C ALA A 151 1.54 6.63 -3.26
N CYS A 152 1.79 5.92 -2.16
CA CYS A 152 1.33 4.54 -1.97
C CYS A 152 -0.20 4.37 -1.87
N VAL A 153 -0.95 5.43 -1.50
CA VAL A 153 -2.42 5.37 -1.46
C VAL A 153 -3.05 5.70 -2.81
N SER A 154 -2.36 6.47 -3.66
CA SER A 154 -2.87 6.98 -4.93
C SER A 154 -3.48 5.91 -5.84
N ASN A 155 -2.80 4.77 -5.99
CA ASN A 155 -3.22 3.67 -6.85
C ASN A 155 -3.51 2.40 -6.02
N CYS A 156 -3.81 2.56 -4.72
CA CYS A 156 -4.21 1.43 -3.89
C CYS A 156 -5.65 1.03 -4.23
N THR A 157 -5.82 -0.13 -4.84
CA THR A 157 -7.12 -0.63 -5.31
C THR A 157 -8.13 -0.84 -4.19
N VAL A 158 -7.67 -1.10 -2.96
CA VAL A 158 -8.58 -1.25 -1.81
C VAL A 158 -9.10 0.12 -1.37
N TRP A 159 -8.25 1.14 -1.34
CA TRP A 159 -8.68 2.52 -1.03
C TRP A 159 -9.67 3.09 -2.05
N GLU A 160 -9.60 2.63 -3.30
CA GLU A 160 -10.54 3.04 -4.36
C GLU A 160 -11.97 2.54 -4.11
N VAL A 161 -12.13 1.37 -3.48
CA VAL A 161 -13.43 0.70 -3.32
C VAL A 161 -13.92 0.63 -1.87
N ASP A 162 -13.02 0.71 -0.89
CA ASP A 162 -13.33 0.72 0.54
C ASP A 162 -12.61 1.89 1.23
N PRO A 163 -13.30 3.00 1.50
CA PRO A 163 -12.72 4.15 2.20
C PRO A 163 -12.42 3.86 3.69
N ASN A 164 -12.90 2.74 4.23
CA ASN A 164 -12.66 2.39 5.62
C ASN A 164 -11.25 1.82 5.84
N PHE A 165 -10.69 1.11 4.85
CA PHE A 165 -9.36 0.51 4.94
C PHE A 165 -8.28 1.53 5.36
N LEU A 166 -7.46 1.19 6.36
CA LEU A 166 -6.40 2.06 6.89
C LEU A 166 -5.38 2.47 5.83
N GLY A 167 -5.08 1.58 4.89
CA GLY A 167 -4.18 1.87 3.78
C GLY A 167 -2.69 1.63 4.07
N PRO A 168 -1.88 1.59 2.99
CA PRO A 168 -0.48 1.18 3.07
C PRO A 168 0.39 2.11 3.92
N ALA A 169 0.20 3.43 3.85
CA ALA A 169 1.00 4.38 4.63
C ALA A 169 0.75 4.26 6.14
N ALA A 170 -0.52 4.17 6.55
CA ALA A 170 -0.88 4.02 7.96
C ALA A 170 -0.37 2.69 8.52
N LEU A 171 -0.56 1.59 7.79
CA LEU A 171 -0.09 0.28 8.23
C LEU A 171 1.45 0.17 8.27
N ALA A 172 2.16 0.74 7.30
CA ALA A 172 3.62 0.82 7.36
C ALA A 172 4.09 1.67 8.56
N LYS A 173 3.37 2.74 8.90
CA LYS A 173 3.63 3.55 10.10
C LYS A 173 3.34 2.76 11.38
N ALA A 174 2.29 1.93 11.41
CA ALA A 174 1.98 1.06 12.53
C ALA A 174 3.09 0.02 12.76
N HIS A 175 3.56 -0.61 11.69
CA HIS A 175 4.69 -1.55 11.72
C HIS A 175 5.94 -0.92 12.36
N ARG A 176 6.25 0.35 12.07
CA ARG A 176 7.37 1.06 12.69
C ARG A 176 7.33 1.04 14.23
N PHE A 177 6.14 1.00 14.84
CA PHE A 177 6.01 0.95 16.30
C PHE A 177 5.97 -0.49 16.81
N VAL A 178 5.28 -1.38 16.10
CA VAL A 178 5.26 -2.81 16.44
C VAL A 178 6.67 -3.40 16.43
N ALA A 179 7.50 -3.05 15.45
CA ALA A 179 8.87 -3.54 15.33
C ALA A 179 9.89 -2.78 16.21
N ASP A 180 9.49 -1.70 16.92
CA ASP A 180 10.43 -0.92 17.74
C ASP A 180 10.62 -1.60 19.10
N PRO A 181 11.85 -2.03 19.48
CA PRO A 181 12.10 -2.73 20.73
C PRO A 181 11.85 -1.87 21.98
N ARG A 182 11.71 -0.54 21.79
CA ARG A 182 11.40 0.40 22.88
C ARG A 182 9.90 0.51 23.13
N ASN A 183 9.06 -0.08 22.27
CA ASN A 183 7.63 -0.09 22.46
C ASN A 183 7.27 -1.18 23.48
N SER A 184 6.29 -0.90 24.32
CA SER A 184 5.70 -1.89 25.24
C SER A 184 4.80 -2.88 24.49
N ASP A 185 4.03 -3.69 25.22
CA ASP A 185 3.21 -4.77 24.68
C ASP A 185 2.36 -4.31 23.47
N ASN A 186 2.58 -4.97 22.33
CA ASN A 186 1.92 -4.70 21.06
C ASN A 186 0.54 -5.33 20.95
N ALA A 187 0.12 -6.15 21.93
CA ALA A 187 -1.13 -6.91 21.93
C ALA A 187 -2.34 -6.07 21.49
N GLU A 188 -2.65 -4.98 22.20
CA GLU A 188 -3.83 -4.16 21.90
C GLU A 188 -3.74 -3.51 20.51
N ARG A 189 -2.54 -3.07 20.10
CA ARG A 189 -2.32 -2.50 18.76
C ARG A 189 -2.55 -3.54 17.67
N LEU A 190 -1.99 -4.74 17.82
CA LEU A 190 -2.14 -5.84 16.86
C LEU A 190 -3.58 -6.33 16.79
N LYS A 191 -4.28 -6.37 17.93
CA LYS A 191 -5.72 -6.65 17.99
C LYS A 191 -6.51 -5.65 17.15
N GLN A 192 -6.34 -4.35 17.40
CA GLN A 192 -7.02 -3.29 16.65
C GLN A 192 -6.70 -3.34 15.15
N LEU A 193 -5.44 -3.62 14.81
CA LEU A 193 -5.00 -3.79 13.42
C LEU A 193 -5.56 -5.07 12.78
N GLY A 194 -6.02 -6.05 13.56
CA GLY A 194 -6.61 -7.29 13.09
C GLY A 194 -8.11 -7.21 12.82
N GLU A 195 -8.78 -6.13 13.24
CA GLU A 195 -10.20 -5.90 13.01
C GLU A 195 -10.50 -5.44 11.56
N TYR A 196 -11.79 -5.30 11.22
CA TYR A 196 -12.22 -4.65 9.97
C TYR A 196 -11.55 -3.29 9.82
N THR A 197 -11.16 -2.93 8.59
CA THR A 197 -10.30 -1.80 8.18
C THR A 197 -8.79 -2.05 8.32
N GLY A 198 -8.41 -3.18 8.91
CA GLY A 198 -7.06 -3.48 9.35
C GLY A 198 -6.16 -4.15 8.31
N ILE A 199 -5.19 -4.91 8.82
CA ILE A 199 -4.14 -5.56 8.03
C ILE A 199 -4.67 -6.59 7.04
N TRP A 200 -5.82 -7.19 7.30
CA TRP A 200 -6.39 -8.28 6.50
C TRP A 200 -7.14 -7.82 5.25
N ASP A 201 -7.58 -6.56 5.19
CA ASP A 201 -8.33 -6.02 4.05
C ASP A 201 -7.43 -5.70 2.85
N CYS A 202 -6.11 -5.70 3.05
CA CYS A 202 -5.16 -5.58 1.95
C CYS A 202 -5.23 -6.79 1.00
N THR A 203 -5.46 -6.52 -0.28
CA THR A 203 -5.60 -7.54 -1.35
C THR A 203 -4.30 -7.89 -2.06
N HIS A 204 -3.15 -7.42 -1.57
CA HIS A 204 -1.83 -7.73 -2.15
C HIS A 204 -1.64 -7.32 -3.62
N CYS A 205 -2.08 -6.12 -4.02
CA CYS A 205 -1.84 -5.62 -5.39
C CYS A 205 -0.41 -5.06 -5.61
N PHE A 206 0.39 -4.92 -4.56
CA PHE A 206 1.80 -4.46 -4.56
C PHE A 206 2.10 -3.07 -5.17
N TYR A 207 1.12 -2.35 -5.73
CA TYR A 207 1.32 -0.98 -6.24
C TYR A 207 1.91 -0.01 -5.20
N CYS A 208 1.59 -0.20 -3.92
CA CYS A 208 2.15 0.63 -2.85
C CYS A 208 3.68 0.50 -2.70
N VAL A 209 4.25 -0.63 -3.09
CA VAL A 209 5.71 -0.85 -3.11
C VAL A 209 6.32 -0.15 -4.32
N GLN A 210 5.74 -0.36 -5.52
CA GLN A 210 6.21 0.26 -6.76
C GLN A 210 6.13 1.79 -6.73
N ALA A 211 5.07 2.32 -6.13
CA ALA A 211 4.84 3.76 -5.98
C ALA A 211 5.77 4.44 -4.96
N CYS A 212 6.43 3.69 -4.06
CA CYS A 212 7.13 4.29 -2.93
C CYS A 212 8.44 4.97 -3.38
N PRO A 213 8.59 6.30 -3.26
CA PRO A 213 9.79 7.00 -3.71
C PRO A 213 11.00 6.81 -2.77
N LYS A 214 10.80 6.14 -1.63
CA LYS A 214 11.74 5.97 -0.51
C LYS A 214 11.98 4.51 -0.15
N ASP A 215 11.49 3.58 -0.98
CA ASP A 215 11.74 2.14 -0.81
C ASP A 215 11.33 1.57 0.56
N VAL A 216 10.24 2.11 1.14
CA VAL A 216 9.68 1.68 2.44
C VAL A 216 9.06 0.28 2.37
N ALA A 217 8.70 -0.17 1.16
CA ALA A 217 7.97 -1.40 0.88
C ALA A 217 6.72 -1.62 1.78
N PRO A 218 5.67 -0.75 1.70
CA PRO A 218 4.52 -0.82 2.60
C PRO A 218 3.84 -2.19 2.66
N MET A 219 3.76 -2.92 1.55
CA MET A 219 3.18 -4.27 1.52
C MET A 219 3.94 -5.24 2.42
N GLU A 220 5.27 -5.23 2.41
CA GLU A 220 6.07 -6.09 3.28
C GLU A 220 5.83 -5.77 4.75
N ARG A 221 5.64 -4.50 5.09
CA ARG A 221 5.32 -4.06 6.45
C ARG A 221 3.93 -4.55 6.89
N ILE A 222 2.95 -4.57 5.98
CA ILE A 222 1.63 -5.18 6.23
C ILE A 222 1.76 -6.69 6.46
N LEU A 223 2.56 -7.39 5.66
CA LEU A 223 2.81 -8.83 5.84
C LEU A 223 3.53 -9.14 7.16
N ALA A 224 4.47 -8.28 7.57
CA ALA A 224 5.12 -8.40 8.87
C ALA A 224 4.10 -8.20 10.02
N LEU A 225 3.23 -7.19 9.94
CA LEU A 225 2.15 -7.02 10.93
C LEU A 225 1.21 -8.24 11.02
N ARG A 226 0.88 -8.87 9.88
CA ARG A 226 0.08 -10.11 9.88
C ARG A 226 0.78 -11.25 10.61
N ARG A 227 2.10 -11.42 10.39
CA ARG A 227 2.91 -12.42 11.08
C ARG A 227 2.97 -12.16 12.59
N GLU A 228 3.20 -10.90 12.97
CA GLU A 228 3.19 -10.50 14.38
C GLU A 228 1.82 -10.74 15.03
N ALA A 229 0.72 -10.39 14.35
CA ALA A 229 -0.62 -10.63 14.87
C ALA A 229 -0.89 -12.12 15.10
N ILE A 230 -0.51 -13.00 14.15
CA ILE A 230 -0.61 -14.45 14.31
C ILE A 230 0.25 -14.94 15.49
N ALA A 231 1.49 -14.46 15.61
CA ALA A 231 2.40 -14.84 16.68
C ALA A 231 1.87 -14.45 18.08
N HIS A 232 1.09 -13.37 18.17
CA HIS A 232 0.42 -12.93 19.39
C HIS A 232 -0.95 -13.61 19.61
N GLY A 233 -1.30 -14.64 18.82
CA GLY A 233 -2.52 -15.42 19.00
C GLY A 233 -3.79 -14.81 18.39
N TYR A 234 -3.69 -13.73 17.60
CA TYR A 234 -4.82 -13.15 16.88
C TYR A 234 -5.14 -13.94 15.61
N THR A 235 -5.65 -15.16 15.80
CA THR A 235 -5.86 -16.15 14.73
C THR A 235 -7.31 -16.24 14.25
N ASN A 236 -8.27 -15.68 15.00
CA ASN A 236 -9.70 -15.77 14.69
C ASN A 236 -10.13 -14.77 13.59
N HIS A 237 -9.51 -14.84 12.42
CA HIS A 237 -9.83 -14.00 11.27
C HIS A 237 -9.85 -14.83 9.97
N ASN A 238 -10.64 -14.42 8.98
CA ASN A 238 -10.72 -15.13 7.69
C ASN A 238 -9.37 -15.19 6.96
N GLY A 239 -8.56 -14.13 7.08
CA GLY A 239 -7.24 -14.03 6.47
C GLY A 239 -6.22 -15.02 7.03
N VAL A 240 -6.33 -15.36 8.31
CA VAL A 240 -5.49 -16.39 8.93
C VAL A 240 -5.87 -17.77 8.40
N ARG A 241 -7.17 -18.11 8.43
CA ARG A 241 -7.69 -19.36 7.85
C ARG A 241 -7.34 -19.51 6.38
N HIS A 242 -7.41 -18.41 5.62
CA HIS A 242 -7.03 -18.37 4.21
C HIS A 242 -5.54 -18.71 4.03
N SER A 243 -4.67 -18.09 4.82
CA SER A 243 -3.23 -18.34 4.80
C SER A 243 -2.90 -19.80 5.16
N ASP A 244 -3.53 -20.34 6.20
CA ASP A 244 -3.33 -21.71 6.65
C ASP A 244 -3.81 -22.72 5.61
N SER A 245 -5.02 -22.51 5.06
CA SER A 245 -5.58 -23.34 3.99
C SER A 245 -4.69 -23.35 2.74
N PHE A 246 -4.19 -22.17 2.34
CA PHE A 246 -3.26 -22.03 1.23
C PHE A 246 -1.98 -22.84 1.47
N ALA A 247 -1.33 -22.62 2.62
CA ALA A 247 -0.08 -23.30 2.99
C ALA A 247 -0.25 -24.81 3.05
N GLN A 248 -1.33 -25.29 3.68
CA GLN A 248 -1.65 -26.71 3.77
C GLN A 248 -1.91 -27.33 2.38
N SER A 249 -2.65 -26.64 1.51
CA SER A 249 -2.90 -27.12 0.15
C SER A 249 -1.58 -27.32 -0.62
N VAL A 250 -0.72 -26.30 -0.63
CA VAL A 250 0.57 -26.36 -1.32
C VAL A 250 1.46 -27.43 -0.72
N LYS A 251 1.50 -27.58 0.60
CA LYS A 251 2.27 -28.62 1.30
C LYS A 251 1.79 -30.03 0.96
N GLN A 252 0.48 -30.24 0.81
CA GLN A 252 -0.11 -31.57 0.58
C GLN A 252 -0.06 -32.00 -0.89
N SER A 253 -0.28 -31.09 -1.83
CA SER A 253 -0.45 -31.41 -3.26
C SER A 253 0.55 -30.74 -4.20
N GLY A 254 1.38 -29.82 -3.70
CA GLY A 254 2.22 -28.97 -4.53
C GLY A 254 1.44 -27.92 -5.33
N SER A 255 0.16 -27.72 -5.04
CA SER A 255 -0.74 -26.82 -5.75
C SER A 255 -1.84 -26.27 -4.84
N LEU A 256 -2.39 -25.12 -5.20
CA LEU A 256 -3.55 -24.56 -4.52
C LEU A 256 -4.82 -25.33 -4.91
N ASN A 257 -5.68 -25.61 -3.93
CA ASN A 257 -7.03 -26.12 -4.12
C ASN A 257 -8.01 -24.95 -3.90
N GLU A 258 -8.39 -24.28 -4.97
CA GLU A 258 -9.20 -23.07 -4.92
C GLU A 258 -10.61 -23.33 -4.35
N GLY A 259 -11.17 -24.51 -4.62
CA GLY A 259 -12.50 -24.91 -4.12
C GLY A 259 -12.51 -25.06 -2.59
N ARG A 260 -11.50 -25.72 -2.04
CA ARG A 260 -11.33 -25.90 -0.59
C ARG A 260 -10.97 -24.57 0.08
N LEU A 261 -10.09 -23.77 -0.54
CA LEU A 261 -9.64 -22.48 -0.01
C LEU A 261 -10.81 -21.54 0.27
N ALA A 262 -11.76 -21.42 -0.66
CA ALA A 262 -12.91 -20.52 -0.49
C ALA A 262 -13.76 -20.89 0.74
N VAL A 263 -14.00 -22.19 0.96
CA VAL A 263 -14.79 -22.70 2.09
C VAL A 263 -14.02 -22.56 3.41
N GLU A 264 -12.76 -22.98 3.44
CA GLU A 264 -11.93 -22.94 4.65
C GLU A 264 -11.66 -21.51 5.14
N SER A 265 -11.51 -20.56 4.21
CA SER A 265 -11.33 -19.14 4.55
C SER A 265 -12.53 -18.59 5.32
N GLN A 266 -13.76 -18.89 4.87
CA GLN A 266 -14.99 -18.44 5.55
C GLN A 266 -15.28 -19.23 6.83
N GLY A 267 -14.80 -20.48 6.90
CA GLY A 267 -15.06 -21.42 7.97
C GLY A 267 -16.27 -22.29 7.67
N TYR A 268 -16.13 -23.60 7.91
CA TYR A 268 -17.15 -24.61 7.58
C TYR A 268 -18.52 -24.39 8.24
N LEU A 269 -18.54 -23.74 9.41
CA LEU A 269 -19.75 -23.48 10.18
C LEU A 269 -20.40 -22.12 9.87
N ASN A 270 -19.78 -21.29 9.04
CA ASN A 270 -20.27 -19.94 8.72
C ASN A 270 -21.26 -19.96 7.54
N LEU A 271 -22.45 -20.53 7.77
CA LEU A 271 -23.49 -20.68 6.75
C LEU A 271 -23.84 -19.36 6.03
N PRO A 272 -24.01 -18.21 6.72
CA PRO A 272 -24.31 -16.95 6.04
C PRO A 272 -23.22 -16.54 5.03
N ALA A 273 -21.94 -16.64 5.43
CA ALA A 273 -20.83 -16.29 4.55
C ALA A 273 -20.71 -17.26 3.36
N LEU A 274 -20.93 -18.57 3.60
CA LEU A 274 -20.92 -19.59 2.55
C LEU A 274 -22.06 -19.39 1.53
N LEU A 275 -23.26 -19.05 2.00
CA LEU A 275 -24.38 -18.68 1.12
C LEU A 275 -24.07 -17.43 0.29
N GLY A 276 -23.33 -16.47 0.88
CA GLY A 276 -22.84 -15.29 0.17
C GLY A 276 -21.90 -15.60 -1.01
N LEU A 277 -21.26 -16.77 -1.05
CA LEU A 277 -20.41 -17.20 -2.17
C LEU A 277 -21.20 -17.80 -3.35
N LEU A 278 -22.47 -18.17 -3.16
CA LEU A 278 -23.28 -18.80 -4.21
C LEU A 278 -23.37 -17.98 -5.52
N PRO A 279 -23.58 -16.65 -5.49
CA PRO A 279 -23.64 -15.86 -6.73
C PRO A 279 -22.31 -15.86 -7.49
N VAL A 280 -21.17 -15.94 -6.78
CA VAL A 280 -19.84 -16.06 -7.39
C VAL A 280 -19.66 -17.45 -7.99
N GLY A 281 -20.03 -18.50 -7.24
CA GLY A 281 -19.99 -19.89 -7.72
C GLY A 281 -20.84 -20.11 -8.98
N LEU A 282 -22.07 -19.58 -9.01
CA LEU A 282 -22.95 -19.66 -10.18
C LEU A 282 -22.37 -18.94 -11.40
N ARG A 283 -21.76 -17.76 -11.21
CA ARG A 283 -21.06 -17.04 -12.29
C ARG A 283 -19.84 -17.80 -12.79
N ALA A 284 -19.04 -18.37 -11.89
CA ALA A 284 -17.90 -19.20 -12.24
C ALA A 284 -18.32 -20.45 -13.03
N LEU A 285 -19.39 -21.13 -12.61
CA LEU A 285 -19.95 -22.27 -13.31
C LEU A 285 -20.43 -21.91 -14.72
N ARG A 286 -21.21 -20.83 -14.86
CA ARG A 286 -21.67 -20.34 -16.17
C ARG A 286 -20.52 -19.95 -17.10
N ALA A 287 -19.42 -19.44 -16.55
CA ALA A 287 -18.23 -19.08 -17.30
C ALA A 287 -17.30 -20.29 -17.59
N GLY A 288 -17.63 -21.50 -17.14
CA GLY A 288 -16.76 -22.68 -17.27
C GLY A 288 -15.48 -22.59 -16.43
N LYS A 289 -15.46 -21.73 -15.40
CA LYS A 289 -14.31 -21.44 -14.52
C LYS A 289 -14.47 -22.01 -13.11
N MET A 290 -15.43 -22.91 -12.90
CA MET A 290 -15.61 -23.54 -11.58
C MET A 290 -14.43 -24.47 -11.29
N PRO A 291 -13.78 -24.37 -10.11
CA PRO A 291 -12.73 -25.30 -9.73
C PRO A 291 -13.22 -26.75 -9.75
N SER A 292 -12.36 -27.67 -10.19
CA SER A 292 -12.66 -29.10 -10.17
C SER A 292 -12.91 -29.57 -8.73
N PRO A 293 -13.94 -30.40 -8.48
CA PRO A 293 -14.13 -31.02 -7.17
C PRO A 293 -13.02 -32.02 -6.84
N PHE A 294 -12.32 -32.54 -7.85
CA PHE A 294 -11.18 -33.43 -7.70
C PHE A 294 -9.87 -32.64 -7.79
N HIS A 295 -9.09 -32.67 -6.70
CA HIS A 295 -7.80 -32.00 -6.63
C HIS A 295 -6.65 -32.97 -6.89
N HIS A 296 -5.81 -32.65 -7.88
CA HIS A 296 -4.69 -33.50 -8.27
C HIS A 296 -3.37 -33.00 -7.71
N LYS A 297 -2.53 -33.92 -7.24
CA LYS A 297 -1.14 -33.62 -6.84
C LYS A 297 -0.31 -33.31 -8.09
N ARG A 298 0.48 -32.25 -8.05
CA ARG A 298 1.43 -31.95 -9.13
C ARG A 298 2.58 -32.95 -9.13
N PRO A 299 3.14 -33.30 -10.31
CA PRO A 299 4.45 -33.93 -10.39
C PRO A 299 5.46 -33.11 -9.57
N GLY A 300 6.19 -33.77 -8.66
CA GLY A 300 7.12 -33.10 -7.75
C GLY A 300 6.51 -32.58 -6.43
N ALA A 301 5.24 -32.84 -6.12
CA ALA A 301 4.62 -32.47 -4.83
C ALA A 301 5.42 -32.98 -3.61
N ALA A 302 6.06 -34.15 -3.70
CA ALA A 302 6.91 -34.68 -2.65
C ALA A 302 8.14 -33.77 -2.37
N HIS A 303 8.69 -33.12 -3.41
CA HIS A 303 9.77 -32.16 -3.24
C HIS A 303 9.30 -30.90 -2.53
N VAL A 304 8.13 -30.37 -2.92
CA VAL A 304 7.50 -29.22 -2.25
C VAL A 304 7.27 -29.52 -0.77
N LYS A 305 6.72 -30.71 -0.45
CA LYS A 305 6.53 -31.14 0.93
C LYS A 305 7.84 -31.17 1.73
N ARG A 306 8.93 -31.68 1.15
CA ARG A 306 10.26 -31.66 1.79
C ARG A 306 10.77 -30.25 2.06
N ILE A 307 10.51 -29.29 1.18
CA ILE A 307 10.87 -27.87 1.40
C ILE A 307 10.11 -27.33 2.61
N PHE A 308 8.80 -27.57 2.69
CA PHE A 308 7.99 -27.19 3.84
C PHE A 308 8.52 -27.80 5.14
N GLU A 309 8.83 -29.10 5.15
CA GLU A 309 9.39 -29.80 6.32
C GLU A 309 10.75 -29.23 6.74
N LYS A 310 11.59 -28.79 5.79
CA LYS A 310 12.89 -28.17 6.08
C LYS A 310 12.77 -26.74 6.64
N VAL A 311 11.79 -25.96 6.15
CA VAL A 311 11.63 -24.54 6.51
C VAL A 311 10.79 -24.37 7.79
N GLU A 312 9.72 -25.15 7.93
CA GLU A 312 8.79 -25.10 9.07
C GLU A 312 9.08 -26.16 10.15
N GLY A 313 9.93 -27.14 9.86
CA GLY A 313 10.32 -28.17 10.84
C GLY A 313 11.07 -27.56 12.02
N PRO A 314 11.14 -28.28 13.15
CA PRO A 314 11.92 -27.84 14.30
C PRO A 314 13.36 -27.57 13.85
N ARG A 315 13.84 -26.34 14.09
CA ARG A 315 15.24 -25.99 13.88
C ARG A 315 16.05 -26.78 14.92
N SER A 316 16.74 -27.82 14.48
CA SER A 316 17.75 -28.55 15.24
C SER A 316 18.89 -27.63 15.64
#